data_AF-A0A6N6JFX2-F1
#
_entry.id   AF-A0A6N6JFX2-F1
#
_cell.length_a   1.000
_cell.length_b   1.000
_cell.length_c   1.000
_cell.angle_alpha   90.00
_cell.angle_beta   90.00
_cell.angle_gamma   90.00
#
_symmetry.space_group_name_H-M   'P 1'
#
loop_
_entity.id
_entity.type
_entity.pdbx_description
1 polymer ?
#
loop_
_entity_poly.entity_id
_entity_poly.type
_entity_poly.pdbx_seq_one_letter_code
_entity_poly.pdbx_strand_id
1 'polypeptide(L)'
;MEGIIEADPDHIVGTCANWAEATPQVTSTLLGYDADPAVNAEKIRALAMCRGFRDLRAVQDGNYHSIYHQFYNSPYHFIALQQIAKWLHPDDFEDLDPQETFDRMHERFMPYENSGQFWLSANAPAS
;
A
#
# COMPACT_ATOMS: atom_id res chain seq x y z
N MET A 1 19.91 1.55 -2.98
CA MET A 1 19.55 0.28 -2.30
C MET A 1 20.39 0.10 -1.05
N GLU A 2 21.72 0.25 -1.11
CA GLU A 2 22.60 0.15 0.08
C GLU A 2 22.18 1.08 1.24
N GLY A 3 21.84 2.34 0.97
CA GLY A 3 21.39 3.26 2.04
C GLY A 3 20.07 2.88 2.74
N ILE A 4 19.18 2.12 2.10
CA ILE A 4 17.95 1.62 2.75
C ILE A 4 18.29 0.43 3.64
N ILE A 5 19.18 -0.44 3.17
CA ILE A 5 19.63 -1.62 3.91
C ILE A 5 20.38 -1.20 5.18
N GLU A 6 21.24 -0.19 5.06
CA GLU A 6 21.98 0.35 6.21
C GLU A 6 21.05 1.06 7.22
N ALA A 7 20.04 1.77 6.74
CA ALA A 7 19.08 2.45 7.61
C ALA A 7 18.10 1.49 8.31
N ASP A 8 17.85 0.31 7.73
CA ASP A 8 16.94 -0.74 8.22
C ASP A 8 15.65 -0.18 8.84
N PRO A 9 14.80 0.51 8.05
CA PRO A 9 13.64 1.22 8.58
C PRO A 9 12.58 0.25 9.13
N ASP A 10 11.82 0.69 10.13
CA ASP A 10 10.73 -0.11 10.71
C ASP A 10 9.55 -0.28 9.75
N HIS A 11 9.37 0.65 8.80
CA HIS A 11 8.36 0.61 7.76
C HIS A 11 8.94 0.94 6.38
N ILE A 12 8.44 0.26 5.35
CA ILE A 12 8.70 0.59 3.95
C ILE A 12 7.36 0.88 3.28
N VAL A 13 7.21 2.04 2.66
CA VAL A 13 6.01 2.40 1.89
C VAL A 13 6.41 2.66 0.44
N GLY A 14 6.05 1.74 -0.45
CA GLY A 14 6.17 1.92 -1.89
C GLY A 14 4.91 2.59 -2.48
N THR A 15 5.07 3.45 -3.48
CA THR A 15 3.93 3.93 -4.26
C THR A 15 3.79 3.12 -5.54
N CYS A 16 2.57 2.72 -5.89
CA CYS A 16 2.30 1.90 -7.08
C CYS A 16 0.97 2.29 -7.71
N ALA A 17 0.80 2.05 -9.00
CA ALA A 17 -0.47 2.19 -9.69
C ALA A 17 -0.60 1.08 -10.76
N ASN A 18 -1.80 0.87 -11.29
CA ASN A 18 -2.01 -0.11 -12.35
C ASN A 18 -1.37 0.36 -13.67
N TRP A 19 -0.20 -0.19 -14.00
CA TRP A 19 0.55 0.13 -15.23
C TRP A 19 0.54 -1.05 -16.21
N ALA A 20 -0.35 -2.03 -16.02
CA ALA A 20 -0.34 -3.29 -16.77
C ALA A 20 -0.54 -3.10 -18.28
N GLU A 21 -1.36 -2.12 -18.69
CA GLU A 21 -1.55 -1.80 -20.12
C GLU A 21 -0.27 -1.25 -20.77
N ALA A 22 0.46 -0.38 -20.07
CA ALA A 22 1.68 0.23 -20.58
C ALA A 22 2.91 -0.70 -20.43
N THR A 23 2.89 -1.60 -19.45
CA THR A 23 3.99 -2.52 -19.14
C THR A 23 3.45 -3.88 -18.68
N PRO A 24 3.22 -4.82 -19.61
CA PRO A 24 2.63 -6.12 -19.29
C PRO A 24 3.45 -6.97 -18.30
N GLN A 25 4.74 -6.67 -18.17
CA GLN A 25 5.68 -7.38 -17.27
C GLN A 25 5.86 -6.67 -15.92
N VAL A 26 4.99 -5.72 -15.58
CA VAL A 26 5.12 -4.91 -14.35
C VAL A 26 5.02 -5.80 -13.10
N THR A 27 6.03 -5.68 -12.23
CA THR A 27 6.12 -6.44 -10.98
C THR A 27 5.55 -5.70 -9.78
N SER A 28 5.32 -4.38 -9.89
CA SER A 28 4.66 -3.58 -8.85
C SER A 28 3.22 -4.03 -8.62
N THR A 29 2.68 -3.71 -7.44
CA THR A 29 1.24 -3.85 -7.18
C THR A 29 0.43 -2.99 -8.16
N LEU A 30 -0.76 -3.47 -8.51
CA LEU A 30 -1.68 -2.87 -9.46
C LEU A 30 -2.83 -2.22 -8.71
N LEU A 31 -2.51 -1.18 -7.93
CA LEU A 31 -3.50 -0.46 -7.11
C LEU A 31 -4.37 0.45 -7.97
N GLY A 32 -5.61 0.68 -7.53
CA GLY A 32 -6.64 1.48 -8.18
C GLY A 32 -8.02 0.82 -8.19
N TYR A 33 -8.96 1.40 -8.94
CA TYR A 33 -10.36 0.96 -8.99
C TYR A 33 -10.56 -0.43 -9.62
N ASP A 34 -9.69 -0.82 -10.53
CA ASP A 34 -9.72 -2.14 -11.21
C ASP A 34 -8.80 -3.17 -10.53
N ALA A 35 -8.28 -2.85 -9.33
CA ALA A 35 -7.34 -3.70 -8.65
C ALA A 35 -8.01 -5.00 -8.15
N ASP A 36 -7.35 -6.13 -8.41
CA ASP A 36 -7.70 -7.42 -7.83
C ASP A 36 -6.85 -7.66 -6.55
N PRO A 37 -7.48 -7.74 -5.37
CA PRO A 37 -6.76 -7.99 -4.11
C PRO A 37 -5.92 -9.27 -4.11
N ALA A 38 -6.33 -10.32 -4.81
CA ALA A 38 -5.59 -11.58 -4.86
C ALA A 38 -4.29 -11.42 -5.67
N VAL A 39 -4.35 -10.73 -6.80
CA VAL A 39 -3.18 -10.41 -7.63
C VAL A 39 -2.21 -9.51 -6.86
N ASN A 40 -2.72 -8.50 -6.15
CA ASN A 40 -1.89 -7.58 -5.37
C ASN A 40 -1.25 -8.24 -4.15
N ALA A 41 -1.95 -9.17 -3.49
CA ALA A 41 -1.37 -9.96 -2.40
C ALA A 41 -0.18 -10.80 -2.88
N GLU A 42 -0.28 -11.43 -4.06
CA GLU A 42 0.86 -12.16 -4.65
C GLU A 42 2.02 -11.23 -4.98
N LYS A 43 1.73 -10.09 -5.63
CA LYS A 43 2.75 -9.12 -6.06
C LYS A 43 3.48 -8.49 -4.88
N ILE A 44 2.76 -8.01 -3.86
CA ILE A 44 3.43 -7.37 -2.71
C ILE A 44 4.29 -8.36 -1.93
N ARG A 45 3.86 -9.62 -1.82
CA ARG A 45 4.67 -10.70 -1.24
C ARG A 45 5.94 -10.94 -2.06
N ALA A 46 5.84 -10.98 -3.38
CA ALA A 46 7.01 -11.16 -4.24
C ALA A 46 8.01 -9.99 -4.10
N LEU A 47 7.52 -8.75 -4.01
CA LEU A 47 8.34 -7.56 -3.80
C LEU A 47 9.04 -7.56 -2.44
N ALA A 48 8.32 -7.87 -1.37
CA ALA A 48 8.88 -7.97 -0.02
C ALA A 48 9.99 -9.05 0.07
N MET A 49 9.86 -10.12 -0.72
CA MET A 49 10.83 -11.22 -0.77
C MET A 49 12.01 -10.98 -1.75
N CYS A 50 12.04 -9.85 -2.45
CA CYS A 50 13.17 -9.48 -3.30
C CYS A 50 14.47 -9.38 -2.47
N ARG A 51 15.59 -9.73 -3.11
CA ARG A 51 16.92 -9.61 -2.50
C ARG A 51 17.15 -8.16 -2.07
N GLY A 52 17.57 -7.96 -0.83
CA GLY A 52 17.79 -6.63 -0.23
C GLY A 52 16.64 -6.11 0.63
N PHE A 53 15.42 -6.63 0.47
CA PHE A 53 14.29 -6.29 1.36
C PHE A 53 13.94 -7.43 2.32
N ARG A 54 14.07 -8.68 1.88
CA ARG A 54 13.67 -9.87 2.64
C ARG A 54 14.14 -9.87 4.09
N ASP A 55 15.38 -9.45 4.33
CA ASP A 55 16.02 -9.55 5.65
C ASP A 55 15.81 -8.29 6.51
N LEU A 56 15.09 -7.27 6.00
CA LEU A 56 14.81 -6.04 6.74
C LEU A 56 13.69 -6.25 7.76
N ARG A 57 13.77 -5.52 8.88
CA ARG A 57 12.75 -5.58 9.94
C ARG A 57 11.36 -5.27 9.42
N ALA A 58 11.23 -4.24 8.58
CA ALA A 58 9.96 -3.91 7.93
C ALA A 58 9.29 -5.10 7.20
N VAL A 59 10.05 -6.03 6.61
CA VAL A 59 9.46 -7.21 5.95
C VAL A 59 9.11 -8.29 6.96
N GLN A 60 9.98 -8.53 7.94
CA GLN A 60 9.78 -9.56 8.97
C GLN A 60 8.57 -9.24 9.86
N ASP A 61 8.31 -7.95 10.10
CA ASP A 61 7.23 -7.49 10.97
C ASP A 61 5.91 -7.21 10.19
N GLY A 62 5.87 -7.43 8.88
CA GLY A 62 4.68 -7.16 8.04
C GLY A 62 4.44 -5.69 7.72
N ASN A 63 5.47 -4.86 7.86
CA ASN A 63 5.48 -3.41 7.65
C ASN A 63 6.03 -3.00 6.26
N TYR A 64 5.90 -3.88 5.28
CA TYR A 64 6.17 -3.56 3.87
C TYR A 64 4.86 -3.24 3.16
N HIS A 65 4.64 -1.97 2.84
CA HIS A 65 3.38 -1.44 2.36
C HIS A 65 3.45 -1.00 0.90
N SER A 66 2.32 -1.06 0.22
CA SER A 66 2.10 -0.34 -1.04
C SER A 66 0.89 0.56 -0.93
N ILE A 67 0.98 1.75 -1.52
CA ILE A 67 -0.10 2.74 -1.55
C ILE A 67 -0.27 3.35 -2.95
N TYR A 68 -1.51 3.68 -3.30
CA TYR A 68 -1.86 4.13 -4.64
C TYR A 68 -1.15 5.43 -5.03
N HIS A 69 -0.41 5.39 -6.14
CA HIS A 69 0.48 6.46 -6.55
C HIS A 69 -0.27 7.78 -6.81
N GLN A 70 -1.47 7.73 -7.43
CA GLN A 70 -2.20 8.95 -7.81
C GLN A 70 -2.71 9.76 -6.62
N PHE A 71 -2.64 9.24 -5.38
CA PHE A 71 -2.90 10.06 -4.20
C PHE A 71 -1.96 11.26 -4.10
N TYR A 72 -0.76 11.24 -4.68
CA TYR A 72 0.20 12.35 -4.59
C TYR A 72 -0.31 13.69 -5.17
N ASN A 73 -1.25 13.64 -6.13
CA ASN A 73 -1.78 14.80 -6.84
C ASN A 73 -3.31 14.81 -6.89
N SER A 74 -3.93 14.16 -5.91
CA SER A 74 -5.38 14.03 -5.82
C SER A 74 -5.95 14.95 -4.72
N PRO A 75 -7.19 15.47 -4.88
CA PRO A 75 -7.91 16.14 -3.78
C PRO A 75 -8.20 15.20 -2.59
N TYR A 76 -8.15 13.88 -2.79
CA TYR A 76 -8.34 12.87 -1.74
C TYR A 76 -7.02 12.27 -1.21
N HIS A 77 -5.91 12.99 -1.31
CA HIS A 77 -4.62 12.59 -0.70
C HIS A 77 -4.69 12.40 0.82
N PHE A 78 -5.68 13.02 1.49
CA PHE A 78 -5.87 12.86 2.93
C PHE A 78 -6.20 11.42 3.34
N ILE A 79 -6.74 10.61 2.43
CA ILE A 79 -6.93 9.16 2.65
C ILE A 79 -5.57 8.47 2.81
N ALA A 80 -4.58 8.83 2.00
CA ALA A 80 -3.24 8.30 2.12
C ALA A 80 -2.57 8.72 3.43
N LEU A 81 -2.79 9.96 3.87
CA LEU A 81 -2.30 10.45 5.16
C LEU A 81 -2.89 9.65 6.32
N GLN A 82 -4.19 9.37 6.29
CA GLN A 82 -4.85 8.55 7.31
C GLN A 82 -4.29 7.12 7.33
N GLN A 83 -4.09 6.51 6.17
CA GLN A 83 -3.55 5.16 6.09
C GLN A 83 -2.09 5.10 6.57
N ILE A 84 -1.26 6.08 6.23
CA ILE A 84 0.12 6.17 6.72
C ILE A 84 0.14 6.40 8.23
N ALA A 85 -0.70 7.28 8.76
CA ALA A 85 -0.82 7.50 10.20
C ALA A 85 -1.18 6.21 10.94
N LYS A 86 -2.14 5.44 10.43
CA LYS A 86 -2.55 4.16 11.01
C LYS A 86 -1.47 3.09 10.94
N TRP A 87 -0.66 3.05 9.87
CA TRP A 87 0.47 2.12 9.80
C TRP A 87 1.58 2.47 10.80
N LEU A 88 1.92 3.75 10.92
CA LEU A 88 3.05 4.18 11.76
C LEU A 88 2.70 4.23 13.25
N HIS A 89 1.45 4.49 13.59
CA HIS A 89 0.99 4.68 14.97
C HIS A 89 -0.36 3.99 15.19
N PRO A 90 -0.43 2.65 15.08
CA PRO A 90 -1.71 1.93 15.14
C PRO A 90 -2.45 2.12 16.48
N ASP A 91 -1.72 2.26 17.59
CA ASP A 91 -2.30 2.45 18.93
C ASP A 91 -2.90 3.87 19.08
N ASP A 92 -2.26 4.89 18.53
CA ASP A 92 -2.76 6.28 18.58
C ASP A 92 -3.96 6.49 17.63
N PHE A 93 -4.11 5.65 16.61
CA PHE A 93 -5.14 5.73 15.57
C PHE A 93 -5.99 4.45 15.49
N GLU A 94 -6.28 3.83 16.64
CA GLU A 94 -7.08 2.61 16.72
C GLU A 94 -8.47 2.80 16.09
N ASP A 95 -9.12 3.94 16.39
CA ASP A 95 -10.47 4.32 15.92
C ASP A 95 -10.50 4.83 14.47
N LEU A 96 -9.35 5.13 13.86
CA LEU A 96 -9.31 5.68 12.51
C LEU A 96 -9.56 4.58 11.48
N ASP A 97 -10.61 4.66 10.68
CA ASP A 97 -10.80 3.78 9.53
C ASP A 97 -10.61 4.56 8.20
N PRO A 98 -9.45 4.42 7.53
CA PRO A 98 -9.20 5.05 6.24
C PRO A 98 -10.12 4.52 5.13
N GLN A 99 -10.53 3.24 5.20
CA GLN A 99 -11.44 2.62 4.23
C GLN A 99 -12.84 3.22 4.37
N GLU A 100 -13.38 3.26 5.59
CA GLU A 100 -14.68 3.87 5.86
C GLU A 100 -14.71 5.35 5.44
N THR A 101 -13.62 6.07 5.72
CA THR A 101 -13.50 7.47 5.30
C THR A 101 -13.50 7.62 3.78
N PHE A 102 -12.86 6.69 3.06
CA PHE A 102 -12.81 6.70 1.60
C PHE A 102 -14.16 6.32 0.98
N ASP A 103 -14.87 5.35 1.58
CA ASP A 103 -16.22 4.96 1.17
C ASP A 103 -17.19 6.13 1.33
N ARG A 104 -17.17 6.81 2.48
CA ARG A 104 -18.00 8.00 2.74
C ARG A 104 -17.69 9.16 1.81
N MET A 105 -16.42 9.33 1.42
CA MET A 105 -16.01 10.36 0.45
C MET A 105 -16.62 10.06 -0.92
N HIS A 106 -16.55 8.80 -1.37
CA HIS A 106 -17.17 8.37 -2.62
C HIS A 106 -18.67 8.57 -2.61
N GLU A 107 -19.36 8.07 -1.59
CA GLU A 107 -20.82 8.19 -1.46
C GLU A 107 -21.29 9.64 -1.55
N ARG A 108 -20.55 10.57 -0.92
CA ARG A 108 -20.97 11.96 -0.81
C ARG A 108 -20.60 12.81 -2.02
N PHE A 109 -19.50 12.51 -2.69
CA PHE A 109 -18.89 13.44 -3.66
C PHE A 109 -18.63 12.84 -5.04
N MET A 110 -18.65 11.52 -5.21
CA MET A 110 -18.30 10.85 -6.46
C MET A 110 -19.55 10.27 -7.15
N PRO A 111 -19.58 10.24 -8.49
CA PRO A 111 -20.70 9.67 -9.24
C PRO A 111 -20.65 8.14 -9.34
N TYR A 112 -19.69 7.49 -8.67
CA TYR A 112 -19.47 6.04 -8.66
C TYR A 112 -19.05 5.59 -7.27
N GLU A 113 -19.32 4.32 -6.96
CA GLU A 113 -18.96 3.69 -5.69
C GLU A 113 -17.45 3.43 -5.59
N ASN A 114 -16.94 3.33 -4.37
CA ASN A 114 -15.56 2.90 -4.14
C ASN A 114 -15.41 1.43 -4.53
N SER A 115 -14.36 1.09 -5.28
CA SER A 115 -14.08 -0.28 -5.74
C SER A 115 -12.58 -0.53 -5.86
N GLY A 116 -12.18 -1.81 -5.92
CA GLY A 116 -10.77 -2.17 -6.08
C GLY A 116 -9.98 -2.10 -4.77
N GLN A 117 -8.73 -1.64 -4.86
CA GLN A 117 -7.79 -1.64 -3.74
C GLN A 117 -6.73 -0.55 -3.91
N PHE A 118 -6.55 0.26 -2.87
CA PHE A 118 -5.72 1.47 -2.91
C PHE A 118 -4.52 1.44 -1.99
N TRP A 119 -4.46 0.47 -1.09
CA TRP A 119 -3.33 0.21 -0.21
C TRP A 119 -3.38 -1.23 0.28
N LEU A 120 -2.24 -1.74 0.71
CA LEU A 120 -2.07 -3.04 1.36
C LEU A 120 -0.69 -3.17 1.99
N SER A 121 -0.55 -4.12 2.90
CA SER A 121 0.72 -4.55 3.49
C SER A 121 1.03 -5.98 3.06
N ALA A 122 2.31 -6.33 2.94
CA ALA A 122 2.72 -7.72 2.90
C ALA A 122 2.55 -8.32 4.29
N ASN A 123 2.01 -9.54 4.37
CA ASN A 123 2.05 -10.29 5.61
C ASN A 123 3.50 -10.61 5.98
N ALA A 124 3.78 -10.65 7.28
CA ALA A 124 5.02 -11.22 7.80
C ALA A 124 5.21 -12.64 7.23
N PRO A 125 6.44 -13.02 6.81
CA PRO A 125 6.71 -14.38 6.39
C PRO A 125 6.38 -15.37 7.53
N ALA A 126 5.79 -16.51 7.18
CA ALA A 126 5.56 -17.59 8.14
C ALA A 126 6.90 -18.09 8.69
N SER A 127 6.98 -18.29 10.02
CA SER A 127 8.16 -18.82 10.72
C SER A 127 8.47 -20.27 10.37
#